data_AF-A0A1H7HND2-F1
#
_entry.id   AF-A0A1H7HND2-F1
#
_cell.length_a   1.000
_cell.length_b   1.000
_cell.length_c   1.000
_cell.angle_alpha   90.00
_cell.angle_beta   90.00
_cell.angle_gamma   90.00
#
_symmetry.space_group_name_H-M   'P 1'
#
loop_
_entity.id
_entity.type
_entity.pdbx_description
1 polymer ?
#
loop_
_entity_poly.entity_id
_entity_poly.type
_entity_poly.pdbx_seq_one_letter_code
_entity_poly.pdbx_strand_id
1 'polypeptide(L)'
;MIQGVTGRQLVLLVMLLSITGTLIQPHAQAIDHARQHAYLSYIPVFLVMVCSMWMLTRVQRRFPNQDLFESMVERHPVMGRLTGIMYILFFLFIFARDIRLIGDYVSITLLETTPISVIVLSLMVMAVFIVRGGLGSLIGMSELYVTLFLLNSLILPLMLLQQINLDNLKPYFDIDVAGVGTGSWYLFSFFGEMVALPFVVKGNDFRFKSVMWGIIISTLLMMLIIVETIASIGVPIASRLFYPSYELARQLQISDFLDRFDLPLAAATLPAMVTKSAFDLYVVCWGMKRMIPKVSGKVMTGPIALLGFVCAFWFFKSAVDLFQFTREWTWIAIVFEVLFPFILFIILRPRKKSANDRRAADSQKQKQQPKEDKQGKASQERDESDKGKREGHQGGELQPS
;
A
#
# COMPACT_ATOMS: atom_id res chain seq x y z
N MET A 1 0.16 -19.74 -7.01
CA MET A 1 -0.34 -19.57 -5.63
C MET A 1 0.01 -18.17 -5.16
N ILE A 2 -0.94 -17.42 -4.60
CA ILE A 2 -0.64 -16.14 -3.94
C ILE A 2 -0.06 -16.52 -2.57
N GLN A 3 1.21 -16.18 -2.32
CA GLN A 3 1.83 -16.37 -1.01
C GLN A 3 1.05 -15.55 0.04
N GLY A 4 0.85 -16.12 1.22
CA GLY A 4 0.27 -15.38 2.34
C GLY A 4 1.21 -14.25 2.78
N VAL A 5 0.64 -13.08 3.09
CA VAL A 5 1.44 -11.92 3.53
C VAL A 5 1.61 -11.95 5.04
N THR A 6 2.86 -11.96 5.51
CA THR A 6 3.15 -11.97 6.95
C THR A 6 2.90 -10.60 7.59
N GLY A 7 2.72 -10.57 8.91
CA GLY A 7 2.50 -9.31 9.63
C GLY A 7 3.65 -8.32 9.51
N ARG A 8 4.90 -8.79 9.37
CA ARG A 8 6.08 -7.95 9.14
C ARG A 8 6.09 -7.38 7.71
N GLN A 9 5.79 -8.22 6.72
CA GLN A 9 5.71 -7.80 5.32
C GLN A 9 4.64 -6.72 5.13
N LEU A 10 3.51 -6.84 5.83
CA LEU A 10 2.47 -5.82 5.78
C LEU A 10 2.92 -4.48 6.37
N VAL A 11 3.69 -4.49 7.46
CA VAL A 11 4.31 -3.26 8.03
C VAL A 11 5.22 -2.60 6.99
N LEU A 12 6.10 -3.38 6.35
CA LEU A 12 7.06 -2.87 5.37
C LEU A 12 6.39 -2.35 4.09
N LEU A 13 5.29 -2.96 3.66
CA LEU A 13 4.50 -2.45 2.55
C LEU A 13 3.77 -1.15 2.89
N VAL A 14 3.21 -1.01 4.10
CA VAL A 14 2.64 0.28 4.55
C VAL A 14 3.72 1.36 4.53
N MET A 15 4.91 1.03 5.07
CA MET A 15 6.05 1.92 5.06
C MET A 15 6.45 2.34 3.64
N LEU A 16 6.60 1.38 2.72
CA LEU A 16 6.92 1.65 1.31
C LEU A 16 5.94 2.66 0.69
N LEU A 17 4.64 2.44 0.88
CA LEU A 17 3.62 3.28 0.24
C LEU A 17 3.51 4.66 0.88
N SER A 18 3.67 4.77 2.20
CA SER A 18 3.51 6.05 2.91
C SER A 18 4.76 6.93 2.88
N ILE A 19 5.96 6.36 2.82
CA ILE A 19 7.23 7.12 2.96
C ILE A 19 7.66 7.74 1.63
N THR A 20 7.66 6.92 0.59
CA THR A 20 8.42 7.15 -0.63
C THR A 20 7.97 8.37 -1.44
N GLY A 21 6.65 8.57 -1.59
CA GLY A 21 6.11 9.76 -2.27
C GLY A 21 6.15 11.01 -1.39
N THR A 22 5.96 10.83 -0.08
CA THR A 22 5.91 11.92 0.90
C THR A 22 7.26 12.62 1.06
N LEU A 23 8.37 11.87 1.02
CA LEU A 23 9.74 12.36 1.22
C LEU A 23 10.18 13.46 0.24
N ILE A 24 9.53 13.54 -0.93
CA ILE A 24 9.90 14.47 -2.00
C ILE A 24 9.21 15.83 -1.77
N GLN A 25 8.09 16.04 -2.45
CA GLN A 25 7.49 17.35 -2.64
C GLN A 25 6.61 17.77 -1.46
N PRO A 26 5.77 16.88 -0.89
CA PRO A 26 4.91 17.23 0.24
C PRO A 26 5.70 17.69 1.48
N HIS A 27 6.91 17.17 1.66
CA HIS A 27 7.81 17.59 2.74
C HIS A 27 8.16 19.09 2.65
N ALA A 28 8.57 19.57 1.47
CA ALA A 28 8.89 20.99 1.28
C ALA A 28 7.65 21.88 1.45
N GLN A 29 6.48 21.44 0.95
CA GLN A 29 5.22 22.16 1.12
C GLN A 29 4.77 22.24 2.59
N ALA A 30 4.96 21.18 3.36
CA ALA A 30 4.69 21.21 4.79
C ALA A 30 5.60 22.21 5.51
N ILE A 31 6.89 22.29 5.15
CA ILE A 31 7.83 23.26 5.72
C ILE A 31 7.47 24.70 5.32
N ASP A 32 7.05 24.94 4.08
CA ASP A 32 6.65 26.27 3.61
C ASP A 32 5.49 26.85 4.43
N HIS A 33 4.49 26.02 4.73
CA HIS A 33 3.29 26.44 5.45
C HIS A 33 3.42 26.39 6.98
N ALA A 34 3.95 25.30 7.53
CA ALA A 34 4.02 25.06 8.98
C ALA A 34 5.38 25.46 9.59
N ARG A 35 6.33 25.91 8.76
CA ARG A 35 7.66 26.39 9.16
C ARG A 35 8.39 25.39 10.06
N GLN A 36 8.93 25.84 11.19
CA GLN A 36 9.65 25.00 12.14
C GLN A 36 8.79 23.93 12.81
N HIS A 37 7.45 24.06 12.75
CA HIS A 37 6.49 23.13 13.33
C HIS A 37 5.94 22.11 12.32
N ALA A 38 6.53 22.00 11.12
CA ALA A 38 6.04 21.12 10.07
C ALA A 38 5.94 19.65 10.46
N TYR A 39 6.75 19.17 11.40
CA TYR A 39 6.63 17.82 11.96
C TYR A 39 5.28 17.55 12.63
N LEU A 40 4.63 18.56 13.22
CA LEU A 40 3.30 18.41 13.81
C LEU A 40 2.24 18.12 12.75
N SER A 41 2.49 18.46 11.49
CA SER A 41 1.57 18.20 10.37
C SER A 41 1.33 16.72 10.13
N TYR A 42 2.22 15.85 10.60
CA TYR A 42 2.04 14.40 10.54
C TYR A 42 1.02 13.87 11.56
N ILE A 43 0.71 14.60 12.63
CA ILE A 43 -0.24 14.15 13.66
C ILE A 43 -1.68 14.05 13.09
N PRO A 44 -2.24 15.10 12.44
CA PRO A 44 -3.55 14.99 11.83
C PRO A 44 -3.60 13.91 10.74
N VAL A 45 -2.55 13.82 9.91
CA VAL A 45 -2.42 12.79 8.86
C VAL A 45 -2.51 11.39 9.48
N PHE A 46 -1.72 11.13 10.52
CA PHE A 46 -1.74 9.88 11.28
C PHE A 46 -3.16 9.51 11.74
N LEU A 47 -3.88 10.44 12.38
CA LEU A 47 -5.21 10.19 12.92
C LEU A 47 -6.22 9.83 11.82
N VAL A 48 -6.25 10.61 10.73
CA VAL A 48 -7.17 10.36 9.62
C VAL A 48 -6.85 9.03 8.94
N MET A 49 -5.57 8.72 8.78
CA MET A 49 -5.09 7.51 8.12
C MET A 49 -5.32 6.24 8.92
N VAL A 50 -5.13 6.30 10.24
CA VAL A 50 -5.53 5.23 11.15
C VAL A 50 -7.03 4.95 11.03
N CYS A 51 -7.86 6.00 10.99
CA CYS A 51 -9.31 5.86 10.85
C CYS A 51 -9.69 5.18 9.53
N SER A 52 -9.14 5.67 8.40
CA SER A 52 -9.40 5.09 7.07
C SER A 52 -8.96 3.62 6.98
N MET A 53 -7.73 3.31 7.40
CA MET A 53 -7.22 1.93 7.35
C MET A 53 -7.91 1.00 8.35
N TRP A 54 -8.40 1.52 9.47
CA TRP A 54 -9.26 0.75 10.37
C TRP A 54 -10.57 0.36 9.68
N MET A 55 -11.21 1.29 8.98
CA MET A 55 -12.43 1.01 8.20
C MET A 55 -12.18 -0.06 7.14
N LEU A 56 -11.11 0.08 6.36
CA LEU A 56 -10.73 -0.91 5.34
C LEU A 56 -10.42 -2.28 5.94
N THR A 57 -9.75 -2.32 7.10
CA THR A 57 -9.51 -3.59 7.79
C THR A 57 -10.81 -4.24 8.26
N ARG A 58 -11.76 -3.44 8.77
CA ARG A 58 -13.08 -3.93 9.16
C ARG A 58 -13.89 -4.44 7.98
N VAL A 59 -13.70 -3.88 6.79
CA VAL A 59 -14.28 -4.41 5.54
C VAL A 59 -13.63 -5.76 5.20
N GLN A 60 -12.30 -5.81 5.16
CA GLN A 60 -11.52 -7.00 4.83
C GLN A 60 -11.81 -8.20 5.74
N ARG A 61 -12.02 -7.97 7.05
CA ARG A 61 -12.42 -9.02 7.98
C ARG A 61 -13.78 -9.66 7.69
N ARG A 62 -14.64 -8.99 6.89
CA ARG A 62 -15.93 -9.54 6.45
C ARG A 62 -15.75 -10.51 5.27
N PHE A 63 -14.65 -10.40 4.54
CA PHE A 63 -14.33 -11.17 3.32
C PHE A 63 -12.92 -11.80 3.43
N PRO A 64 -12.72 -12.75 4.35
CA PRO A 64 -11.39 -13.24 4.73
C PRO A 64 -10.54 -13.82 3.59
N ASN A 65 -11.17 -14.40 2.57
CA ASN A 65 -10.47 -15.08 1.48
C ASN A 65 -10.33 -14.23 0.21
N GLN A 66 -10.79 -12.99 0.25
CA GLN A 66 -10.92 -12.12 -0.92
C GLN A 66 -10.08 -10.86 -0.77
N ASP A 67 -9.72 -10.28 -1.91
CA ASP A 67 -9.22 -8.91 -1.99
C ASP A 67 -10.39 -7.90 -2.08
N LEU A 68 -10.09 -6.60 -1.98
CA LEU A 68 -11.14 -5.58 -1.98
C LEU A 68 -11.87 -5.49 -3.32
N PHE A 69 -11.20 -5.74 -4.44
CA PHE A 69 -11.85 -5.77 -5.75
C PHE A 69 -12.90 -6.88 -5.83
N GLU A 70 -12.55 -8.09 -5.39
CA GLU A 70 -13.49 -9.23 -5.31
C GLU A 70 -14.65 -8.92 -4.36
N SER A 71 -14.35 -8.41 -3.17
CA SER A 71 -15.34 -8.12 -2.13
C SER A 71 -16.41 -7.13 -2.62
N MET A 72 -15.99 -6.11 -3.38
CA MET A 72 -16.91 -5.13 -3.96
C MET A 72 -17.82 -5.73 -5.03
N VAL A 73 -17.25 -6.50 -5.96
CA VAL A 73 -17.98 -7.09 -7.09
C VAL A 73 -18.94 -8.19 -6.62
N GLU A 74 -18.55 -9.02 -5.66
CA GLU A 74 -19.41 -10.07 -5.12
C GLU A 74 -20.64 -9.48 -4.44
N ARG A 75 -20.45 -8.43 -3.64
CA ARG A 75 -21.55 -7.85 -2.87
C ARG A 75 -22.49 -7.01 -3.75
N HIS A 76 -21.93 -6.20 -4.63
CA HIS A 76 -22.67 -5.31 -5.53
C HIS A 76 -22.06 -5.37 -6.93
N PRO A 77 -22.51 -6.27 -7.82
CA PRO A 77 -21.85 -6.49 -9.11
C PRO A 77 -21.72 -5.26 -10.01
N VAL A 78 -22.74 -4.40 -10.06
CA VAL A 78 -22.72 -3.18 -10.89
C VAL A 78 -21.91 -2.07 -10.23
N MET A 79 -22.30 -1.66 -9.03
CA MET A 79 -21.63 -0.56 -8.30
C MET A 79 -20.19 -0.93 -7.93
N GLY A 80 -19.93 -2.17 -7.55
CA GLY A 80 -18.59 -2.65 -7.23
C GLY A 80 -17.64 -2.67 -8.43
N ARG A 81 -18.14 -2.98 -9.64
CA ARG A 81 -17.35 -2.84 -10.87
C ARG A 81 -17.09 -1.38 -11.20
N LEU A 82 -18.09 -0.51 -11.09
CA LEU A 82 -17.91 0.93 -11.32
C LEU A 82 -16.86 1.52 -10.37
N THR A 83 -17.01 1.30 -9.06
CA THR A 83 -16.04 1.74 -8.05
C THR A 83 -14.65 1.11 -8.28
N GLY A 84 -14.60 -0.17 -8.65
CA GLY A 84 -13.36 -0.84 -9.02
C GLY A 84 -12.64 -0.17 -10.18
N ILE A 85 -13.35 0.19 -11.25
CA ILE A 85 -12.80 0.93 -12.40
C ILE A 85 -12.30 2.31 -11.98
N MET A 86 -13.03 3.02 -11.11
CA MET A 86 -12.56 4.32 -10.60
C MET A 86 -11.24 4.19 -9.84
N TYR A 87 -11.08 3.17 -8.99
CA TYR A 87 -9.80 2.90 -8.32
C TYR A 87 -8.69 2.49 -9.28
N ILE A 88 -8.99 1.71 -10.32
CA ILE A 88 -8.00 1.35 -11.36
C ILE A 88 -7.49 2.61 -12.06
N LEU A 89 -8.37 3.55 -12.41
CA LEU A 89 -7.98 4.82 -13.02
C LEU A 89 -7.19 5.70 -12.04
N PHE A 90 -7.59 5.74 -10.77
CA PHE A 90 -6.89 6.46 -9.72
C PHE A 90 -5.45 5.95 -9.53
N PHE A 91 -5.25 4.64 -9.39
CA PHE A 91 -3.91 4.06 -9.25
C PHE A 91 -3.08 4.15 -10.54
N LEU A 92 -3.72 4.13 -11.72
CA LEU A 92 -3.02 4.39 -12.99
C LEU A 92 -2.49 5.82 -13.03
N PHE A 93 -3.28 6.77 -12.56
CA PHE A 93 -2.85 8.16 -12.46
C PHE A 93 -1.69 8.33 -11.46
N ILE A 94 -1.80 7.73 -10.26
CA ILE A 94 -0.70 7.73 -9.27
C ILE A 94 0.56 7.14 -9.89
N PHE A 95 0.46 6.00 -10.59
CA PHE A 95 1.61 5.41 -11.28
C PHE A 95 2.25 6.35 -12.30
N ALA A 96 1.45 7.02 -13.14
CA ALA A 96 1.94 7.97 -14.12
C ALA A 96 2.58 9.22 -13.48
N ARG A 97 1.98 9.74 -12.40
CA ARG A 97 2.52 10.85 -11.60
C ARG A 97 3.86 10.47 -10.98
N ASP A 98 3.95 9.30 -10.37
CA ASP A 98 5.14 8.90 -9.63
C ASP A 98 6.30 8.55 -10.54
N ILE A 99 6.05 7.86 -11.64
CA ILE A 99 7.12 7.57 -12.58
C ILE A 99 7.68 8.85 -13.22
N ARG A 100 6.83 9.87 -13.41
CA ARG A 100 7.25 11.21 -13.83
C ARG A 100 8.08 11.87 -12.74
N LEU A 101 7.59 11.89 -11.50
CA LEU A 101 8.25 12.50 -10.34
C LEU A 101 9.65 11.92 -10.11
N ILE A 102 9.79 10.59 -10.21
CA ILE A 102 11.07 9.89 -10.07
C ILE A 102 11.97 10.19 -11.26
N GLY A 103 11.42 10.26 -12.47
CA GLY A 103 12.16 10.65 -13.67
C GLY A 103 12.74 12.05 -13.57
N ASP A 104 11.95 13.03 -13.12
CA ASP A 104 12.39 14.40 -12.85
C ASP A 104 13.48 14.41 -11.77
N TYR A 105 13.28 13.66 -10.68
CA TYR A 105 14.28 13.53 -9.61
C TYR A 105 15.62 13.02 -10.14
N VAL A 106 15.63 11.90 -10.87
CA VAL A 106 16.86 11.32 -11.44
C VAL A 106 17.49 12.27 -12.46
N SER A 107 16.68 12.92 -13.30
CA SER A 107 17.18 13.86 -14.31
C SER A 107 17.82 15.10 -13.69
N ILE A 108 17.31 15.58 -12.55
CA ILE A 108 17.82 16.80 -11.89
C ILE A 108 19.03 16.49 -11.00
N THR A 109 19.06 15.32 -10.37
CA THR A 109 20.05 15.02 -9.31
C THR A 109 21.21 14.13 -9.77
N LEU A 110 20.99 13.24 -10.75
CA LEU A 110 21.97 12.22 -11.13
C LEU A 110 22.37 12.28 -12.61
N LEU A 111 21.39 12.43 -13.52
CA LEU A 111 21.58 12.30 -14.96
C LEU A 111 21.11 13.58 -15.70
N GLU A 112 21.79 14.70 -15.45
CA GLU A 112 21.46 16.02 -16.00
C GLU A 112 21.47 16.11 -17.53
N THR A 113 22.30 15.29 -18.19
CA THR A 113 22.48 15.31 -19.65
C THR A 113 21.57 14.33 -20.39
N THR A 114 20.91 13.40 -19.68
CA THR A 114 20.13 12.34 -20.31
C THR A 114 18.69 12.83 -20.56
N PRO A 115 18.12 12.63 -21.76
CA PRO A 115 16.73 12.99 -22.01
C PRO A 115 15.79 12.27 -21.05
N ILE A 116 14.91 13.03 -20.40
CA ILE A 116 14.00 12.51 -19.37
C ILE A 116 13.09 11.37 -19.86
N SER A 117 12.74 11.35 -21.16
CA SER A 117 11.99 10.25 -21.77
C SER A 117 12.72 8.91 -21.66
N VAL A 118 14.05 8.90 -21.84
CA VAL A 118 14.89 7.69 -21.72
C VAL A 118 14.96 7.23 -20.27
N ILE A 119 15.05 8.17 -19.32
CA ILE A 119 15.06 7.88 -17.89
C ILE A 119 13.74 7.24 -17.46
N VAL A 120 12.61 7.90 -17.74
CA VAL A 120 11.27 7.41 -17.37
C VAL A 120 10.97 6.07 -18.05
N LEU A 121 11.39 5.88 -19.30
CA LEU A 121 11.22 4.60 -20.00
C LEU A 121 12.02 3.49 -19.31
N SER A 122 13.24 3.77 -18.85
CA SER A 122 14.08 2.81 -18.13
C SER A 122 13.45 2.41 -16.78
N LEU A 123 12.96 3.40 -16.02
CA LEU A 123 12.23 3.18 -14.77
C LEU A 123 10.96 2.34 -15.01
N MET A 124 10.26 2.59 -16.11
CA MET A 124 9.06 1.84 -16.50
C MET A 124 9.38 0.38 -16.79
N VAL A 125 10.45 0.11 -17.54
CA VAL A 125 10.91 -1.26 -17.82
C VAL A 125 11.24 -2.01 -16.53
N MET A 126 11.92 -1.35 -15.58
CA MET A 126 12.19 -1.92 -14.26
C MET A 126 10.89 -2.24 -13.51
N ALA A 127 9.93 -1.31 -13.47
CA ALA A 127 8.63 -1.53 -12.83
C ALA A 127 7.88 -2.72 -13.46
N VAL A 128 7.84 -2.81 -14.79
CA VAL A 128 7.24 -3.95 -15.52
C VAL A 128 7.90 -5.28 -15.13
N PHE A 129 9.23 -5.29 -15.02
CA PHE A 129 9.96 -6.49 -14.63
C PHE A 129 9.59 -6.97 -13.22
N ILE A 130 9.53 -6.04 -12.25
CA ILE A 130 9.11 -6.34 -10.86
C ILE A 130 7.67 -6.87 -10.84
N VAL A 131 6.75 -6.21 -11.54
CA VAL A 131 5.32 -6.59 -11.59
C VAL A 131 5.12 -7.99 -12.17
N ARG A 132 5.93 -8.38 -13.17
CA ARG A 132 5.87 -9.74 -13.76
C ARG A 132 6.27 -10.85 -12.78
N GLY A 133 7.12 -10.53 -11.80
CA GLY A 133 7.44 -11.39 -10.65
C GLY A 133 6.27 -11.56 -9.67
N GLY A 134 5.27 -10.68 -9.74
CA GLY A 134 4.06 -10.72 -8.92
C GLY A 134 4.25 -10.19 -7.50
N LEU A 135 3.24 -10.40 -6.65
CA LEU A 135 3.21 -9.83 -5.29
C LEU A 135 4.40 -10.27 -4.43
N GLY A 136 4.88 -11.51 -4.58
CA GLY A 136 6.06 -12.00 -3.85
C GLY A 136 7.33 -11.21 -4.19
N SER A 137 7.51 -10.80 -5.45
CA SER A 137 8.65 -9.96 -5.85
C SER A 137 8.55 -8.56 -5.26
N LEU A 138 7.34 -7.96 -5.24
CA LEU A 138 7.12 -6.66 -4.61
C LEU A 138 7.41 -6.69 -3.11
N ILE A 139 6.95 -7.74 -2.43
CA ILE A 139 7.24 -7.96 -1.01
C ILE A 139 8.74 -8.09 -0.79
N GLY A 140 9.43 -8.95 -1.54
CA GLY A 140 10.89 -9.12 -1.40
C GLY A 140 11.68 -7.82 -1.63
N MET A 141 11.32 -7.04 -2.66
CA MET A 141 11.93 -5.74 -2.91
C MET A 141 11.61 -4.73 -1.80
N SER A 142 10.38 -4.72 -1.28
CA SER A 142 10.02 -3.87 -0.14
C SER A 142 10.81 -4.24 1.11
N GLU A 143 11.03 -5.52 1.38
CA GLU A 143 11.81 -5.96 2.53
C GLU A 143 13.26 -5.48 2.44
N LEU A 144 13.87 -5.56 1.26
CA LEU A 144 15.23 -5.09 1.06
C LEU A 144 15.33 -3.56 1.13
N TYR A 145 14.59 -2.85 0.28
CA TYR A 145 14.80 -1.41 0.09
C TYR A 145 14.20 -0.56 1.19
N VAL A 146 13.08 -0.95 1.82
CA VAL A 146 12.55 -0.24 3.00
C VAL A 146 13.48 -0.42 4.20
N THR A 147 14.08 -1.60 4.37
CA THR A 147 15.05 -1.83 5.47
C THR A 147 16.32 -1.01 5.25
N LEU A 148 16.83 -0.95 4.01
CA LEU A 148 17.97 -0.09 3.68
C LEU A 148 17.63 1.39 3.87
N PHE A 149 16.44 1.82 3.47
CA PHE A 149 15.97 3.19 3.68
C PHE A 149 15.85 3.54 5.17
N LEU A 150 15.30 2.63 5.98
CA LEU A 150 15.24 2.76 7.44
C LEU A 150 16.62 2.91 8.05
N LEU A 151 17.55 2.03 7.67
CA LEU A 151 18.92 2.07 8.16
C LEU A 151 19.57 3.42 7.82
N ASN A 152 19.43 3.87 6.58
CA ASN A 152 19.97 5.14 6.13
C ASN A 152 19.37 6.31 6.92
N SER A 153 18.04 6.35 7.06
CA SER A 153 17.32 7.40 7.79
C SER A 153 17.66 7.46 9.28
N LEU A 154 18.17 6.37 9.87
CA LEU A 154 18.63 6.35 11.26
C LEU A 154 20.12 6.69 11.41
N ILE A 155 20.93 6.45 10.38
CA ILE A 155 22.36 6.78 10.36
C ILE A 155 22.57 8.26 10.01
N LEU A 156 21.77 8.81 9.09
CA LEU A 156 21.88 10.19 8.61
C LEU A 156 21.91 11.22 9.77
N PRO A 157 21.04 11.14 10.80
CA PRO A 157 21.06 12.09 11.91
C PRO A 157 22.35 12.04 12.71
N LEU A 158 22.97 10.86 12.85
CA LEU A 158 24.22 10.67 13.56
C LEU A 158 25.39 11.34 12.81
N MET A 159 25.34 11.31 11.48
CA MET A 159 26.35 11.95 10.63
C MET A 159 26.15 13.47 10.54
N LEU A 160 24.89 13.92 10.63
CA LEU A 160 24.52 15.34 10.61
C LEU A 160 24.65 16.05 11.97
N LEU A 161 25.04 15.37 13.06
CA LEU A 161 25.13 15.97 14.40
C LEU A 161 25.92 17.28 14.44
N GLN A 162 26.98 17.41 13.64
CA GLN A 162 27.79 18.63 13.58
C GLN A 162 27.14 19.78 12.80
N GLN A 163 26.18 19.46 11.93
CA GLN A 163 25.47 20.42 11.09
C GLN A 163 24.12 20.84 11.69
N ILE A 164 23.65 20.15 12.72
CA ILE A 164 22.39 20.46 13.40
C ILE A 164 22.53 21.78 14.17
N ASN A 165 21.74 22.77 13.77
CA ASN A 165 21.55 23.99 14.52
C ASN A 165 20.12 24.05 15.07
N LEU A 166 19.97 23.79 16.38
CA LEU A 166 18.67 23.82 17.06
C LEU A 166 18.03 25.22 17.10
N ASP A 167 18.78 26.28 16.81
CA ASP A 167 18.21 27.62 16.65
C ASP A 167 17.27 27.71 15.44
N ASN A 168 17.45 26.85 14.42
CA ASN A 168 16.54 26.76 13.28
C ASN A 168 15.13 26.26 13.67
N LEU A 169 15.00 25.65 14.85
CA LEU A 169 13.70 25.22 15.41
C LEU A 169 13.06 26.29 16.31
N LYS A 170 13.72 27.43 16.53
CA LYS A 170 13.12 28.55 17.26
C LYS A 170 12.20 29.35 16.32
N PRO A 171 11.11 29.92 16.86
CA PRO A 171 10.60 29.74 18.22
C PRO A 171 9.94 28.37 18.43
N TYR A 172 10.09 27.77 19.63
CA TYR A 172 9.55 26.44 19.93
C TYR A 172 8.04 26.40 20.21
N PHE A 173 7.45 27.52 20.65
CA PHE A 173 6.07 27.56 21.16
C PHE A 173 5.13 28.43 20.31
N ASP A 174 5.63 29.08 19.26
CA ASP A 174 4.82 29.92 18.38
C ASP A 174 4.25 29.09 17.22
N ILE A 175 3.32 28.19 17.57
CA ILE A 175 2.76 27.21 16.65
C ILE A 175 1.64 27.87 15.83
N ASP A 176 1.88 28.03 14.53
CA ASP A 176 0.83 28.35 13.56
C ASP A 176 -0.02 27.10 13.26
N VAL A 177 -1.12 26.95 13.99
CA VAL A 177 -2.05 25.82 13.84
C VAL A 177 -2.66 25.76 12.43
N ALA A 178 -2.90 26.92 11.79
CA ALA A 178 -3.44 26.96 10.44
C ALA A 178 -2.39 26.51 9.41
N GLY A 179 -1.14 26.94 9.59
CA GLY A 179 0.02 26.46 8.84
C GLY A 179 0.20 24.94 8.96
N VAL A 180 0.13 24.39 10.18
CA VAL A 180 0.18 22.93 10.44
C VAL A 180 -0.95 22.20 9.73
N GLY A 181 -2.19 22.70 9.80
CA GLY A 181 -3.33 22.09 9.09
C GLY A 181 -3.15 22.09 7.58
N THR A 182 -2.58 23.17 7.03
CA THR A 182 -2.28 23.28 5.59
C THR A 182 -1.12 22.35 5.19
N GLY A 183 -0.10 22.21 6.03
CA GLY A 183 0.96 21.22 5.84
C GLY A 183 0.42 19.79 5.84
N SER A 184 -0.48 19.47 6.77
CA SER A 184 -1.15 18.16 6.83
C SER A 184 -1.92 17.85 5.56
N TRP A 185 -2.55 18.86 4.95
CA TRP A 185 -3.31 18.71 3.71
C TRP A 185 -2.44 18.18 2.56
N TYR A 186 -1.22 18.70 2.38
CA TYR A 186 -0.33 18.22 1.32
C TYR A 186 0.23 16.83 1.63
N LEU A 187 0.69 16.61 2.87
CA LEU A 187 1.25 15.33 3.31
C LEU A 187 0.25 14.18 3.18
N PHE A 188 -1.02 14.43 3.50
CA PHE A 188 -2.09 13.45 3.46
C PHE A 188 -2.15 12.69 2.13
N SER A 189 -2.06 13.43 1.01
CA SER A 189 -2.34 12.89 -0.33
C SER A 189 -1.33 11.88 -0.86
N PHE A 190 -0.14 11.82 -0.26
CA PHE A 190 0.89 10.82 -0.57
C PHE A 190 0.95 9.77 0.52
N PHE A 191 0.83 10.19 1.78
CA PHE A 191 0.86 9.27 2.90
C PHE A 191 -0.30 8.26 2.85
N GLY A 192 -1.45 8.69 2.33
CA GLY A 192 -2.67 7.89 2.23
C GLY A 192 -2.70 6.84 1.13
N GLU A 193 -1.71 6.81 0.23
CA GLU A 193 -1.66 5.84 -0.87
C GLU A 193 -1.54 4.39 -0.42
N MET A 194 -1.22 4.17 0.86
CA MET A 194 -1.32 2.86 1.52
C MET A 194 -2.73 2.24 1.45
N VAL A 195 -3.79 2.99 1.10
CA VAL A 195 -5.12 2.43 0.79
C VAL A 195 -5.10 1.46 -0.39
N ALA A 196 -4.02 1.41 -1.17
CA ALA A 196 -3.79 0.42 -2.22
C ALA A 196 -3.66 -1.02 -1.69
N LEU A 197 -3.18 -1.22 -0.46
CA LEU A 197 -2.91 -2.55 0.10
C LEU A 197 -4.11 -3.52 0.10
N PRO A 198 -5.29 -3.16 0.61
CA PRO A 198 -6.45 -4.06 0.62
C PRO A 198 -6.91 -4.49 -0.78
N PHE A 199 -6.49 -3.82 -1.86
CA PHE A 199 -6.85 -4.23 -3.21
C PHE A 199 -6.06 -5.45 -3.71
N VAL A 200 -4.93 -5.77 -3.08
CA VAL A 200 -4.06 -6.89 -3.48
C VAL A 200 -3.79 -7.89 -2.37
N VAL A 201 -3.90 -7.47 -1.11
CA VAL A 201 -3.77 -8.33 0.07
C VAL A 201 -5.14 -8.87 0.48
N LYS A 202 -5.21 -10.17 0.74
CA LYS A 202 -6.45 -10.84 1.17
C LYS A 202 -6.83 -10.48 2.61
N GLY A 203 -8.11 -10.55 2.92
CA GLY A 203 -8.62 -10.20 4.25
C GLY A 203 -8.02 -10.96 5.44
N ASN A 204 -7.66 -12.23 5.28
CA ASN A 204 -7.02 -13.03 6.34
C ASN A 204 -5.59 -12.56 6.69
N ASP A 205 -4.89 -12.01 5.71
CA ASP A 205 -3.52 -11.53 5.87
C ASP A 205 -3.50 -10.05 6.29
N PHE A 206 -4.59 -9.31 6.00
CA PHE A 206 -4.72 -7.89 6.28
C PHE A 206 -5.10 -7.61 7.75
N ARG A 207 -4.08 -7.57 8.61
CA ARG A 207 -4.23 -7.40 10.07
C ARG A 207 -4.04 -5.96 10.51
N PHE A 208 -5.04 -5.41 11.20
CA PHE A 208 -5.01 -4.00 11.67
C PHE A 208 -3.81 -3.68 12.55
N LYS A 209 -3.38 -4.61 13.42
CA LYS A 209 -2.21 -4.41 14.29
C LYS A 209 -0.94 -4.14 13.48
N SER A 210 -0.73 -4.90 12.40
CA SER A 210 0.42 -4.72 11.50
C SER A 210 0.31 -3.42 10.71
N VAL A 211 -0.88 -3.10 10.21
CA VAL A 211 -1.12 -1.82 9.53
C VAL A 211 -0.83 -0.64 10.46
N MET A 212 -1.36 -0.66 11.68
CA MET A 212 -1.13 0.35 12.71
C MET A 212 0.36 0.56 12.99
N TRP A 213 1.12 -0.52 13.19
CA TRP A 213 2.57 -0.41 13.38
C TRP A 213 3.28 0.20 12.17
N GLY A 214 2.88 -0.15 10.95
CA GLY A 214 3.39 0.48 9.73
C GLY A 214 3.13 1.99 9.71
N ILE A 215 1.92 2.43 10.05
CA ILE A 215 1.56 3.85 10.11
C ILE A 215 2.38 4.57 11.20
N ILE A 216 2.47 4.01 12.41
CA ILE A 216 3.22 4.60 13.53
C ILE A 216 4.69 4.78 13.15
N ILE A 217 5.34 3.72 12.66
CA ILE A 217 6.77 3.77 12.32
C ILE A 217 7.00 4.77 11.18
N SER A 218 6.17 4.76 10.14
CA SER A 218 6.29 5.73 9.03
C SER A 218 6.12 7.17 9.48
N THR A 219 5.13 7.42 10.37
CA THR A 219 4.85 8.75 10.91
C THR A 219 6.03 9.26 11.74
N LEU A 220 6.54 8.43 12.66
CA LEU A 220 7.68 8.80 13.50
C LEU A 220 8.95 9.03 12.68
N LEU A 221 9.21 8.18 11.67
CA LEU A 221 10.35 8.32 10.79
C LEU A 221 10.27 9.62 9.97
N MET A 222 9.10 9.93 9.42
CA MET A 222 8.89 11.15 8.64
C MET A 222 8.98 12.42 9.50
N MET A 223 8.47 12.37 10.75
CA MET A 223 8.68 13.44 11.72
C MET A 223 10.17 13.62 12.06
N LEU A 224 10.93 12.54 12.21
CA LEU A 224 12.37 12.62 12.44
C LEU A 224 13.07 13.33 11.27
N ILE A 225 12.81 12.88 10.04
CA ILE A 225 13.43 13.41 8.83
C ILE A 225 13.12 14.91 8.64
N ILE A 226 11.88 15.35 8.89
CA ILE A 226 11.53 16.77 8.72
C ILE A 226 12.15 17.66 9.81
N VAL A 227 12.26 17.16 11.05
CA VAL A 227 12.94 17.88 12.14
C VAL A 227 14.42 18.02 11.82
N GLU A 228 15.07 16.94 11.39
CA GLU A 228 16.46 16.93 10.95
C GLU A 228 16.68 17.92 9.80
N THR A 229 15.79 17.89 8.79
CA THR A 229 15.84 18.83 7.67
C THR A 229 15.80 20.28 8.12
N ILE A 230 14.85 20.64 8.97
CA ILE A 230 14.73 22.02 9.45
C ILE A 230 15.93 22.38 10.33
N ALA A 231 16.36 21.49 11.21
CA ALA A 231 17.46 21.75 12.13
C ALA A 231 18.81 21.95 11.40
N SER A 232 19.05 21.24 10.30
CA SER A 232 20.29 21.34 9.54
C SER A 232 20.35 22.55 8.59
N ILE A 233 19.33 22.78 7.74
CA ILE A 233 19.38 23.85 6.71
C ILE A 233 18.38 24.99 6.92
N GLY A 234 17.48 24.89 7.90
CA GLY A 234 16.51 25.92 8.22
C GLY A 234 15.31 26.02 7.25
N VAL A 235 14.23 26.62 7.73
CA VAL A 235 12.97 26.81 6.99
C VAL A 235 13.15 27.59 5.67
N PRO A 236 13.90 28.71 5.60
CA PRO A 236 13.98 29.53 4.39
C PRO A 236 14.59 28.81 3.18
N ILE A 237 15.48 27.84 3.45
CA ILE A 237 16.12 27.02 2.41
C ILE A 237 15.28 25.78 2.15
N ALA A 238 14.90 25.03 3.19
CA ALA A 238 14.19 23.76 3.05
C ALA A 238 12.85 23.86 2.31
N SER A 239 12.10 24.95 2.51
CA SER A 239 10.81 25.20 1.84
C SER A 239 10.91 25.40 0.32
N ARG A 240 12.10 25.77 -0.18
CA ARG A 240 12.33 26.11 -1.60
C ARG A 240 12.98 24.99 -2.40
N LEU A 241 13.40 23.92 -1.72
CA LEU A 241 14.01 22.76 -2.36
C LEU A 241 12.93 21.79 -2.84
N PHE A 242 13.10 21.23 -4.03
CA PHE A 242 12.24 20.14 -4.50
C PHE A 242 12.46 18.84 -3.71
N TYR A 243 13.70 18.63 -3.24
CA TYR A 243 14.14 17.39 -2.58
C TYR A 243 15.00 17.71 -1.35
N PRO A 244 14.42 18.33 -0.30
CA PRO A 244 15.20 18.87 0.81
C PRO A 244 16.05 17.81 1.54
N SER A 245 15.52 16.61 1.78
CA SER A 245 16.25 15.53 2.44
C SER A 245 17.46 15.02 1.62
N TYR A 246 17.39 15.07 0.29
CA TYR A 246 18.51 14.69 -0.57
C TYR A 246 19.59 15.78 -0.58
N GLU A 247 19.19 17.03 -0.64
CA GLU A 247 20.14 18.16 -0.63
C GLU A 247 20.94 18.21 0.67
N LEU A 248 20.32 17.88 1.81
CA LEU A 248 21.03 17.68 3.08
C LEU A 248 22.16 16.66 2.96
N ALA A 249 21.86 15.49 2.40
CA ALA A 249 22.85 14.44 2.26
C ALA A 249 23.99 14.83 1.31
N ARG A 250 23.73 15.73 0.36
CA ARG A 250 24.73 16.28 -0.55
C ARG A 250 25.65 17.30 0.11
N GLN A 251 25.19 17.98 1.16
CA GLN A 251 26.00 18.95 1.93
C GLN A 251 26.92 18.27 2.96
N LEU A 252 26.78 16.96 3.19
CA LEU A 252 27.66 16.19 4.06
C LEU A 252 29.02 15.96 3.39
N GLN A 253 30.03 16.73 3.80
CA GLN A 253 31.44 16.44 3.54
C GLN A 253 32.09 15.91 4.82
N ILE A 254 32.23 14.59 4.93
CA ILE A 254 32.68 13.94 6.17
C ILE A 254 34.21 13.72 6.17
N SER A 255 34.81 13.50 5.00
CA SER A 255 36.26 13.28 4.78
C SER A 255 36.54 13.20 3.27
N ASP A 256 37.80 13.45 2.84
CA ASP A 256 38.28 13.31 1.45
C ASP A 256 37.95 11.96 0.76
N PHE A 257 37.59 10.91 1.53
CA PHE A 257 37.17 9.61 1.00
C PHE A 257 35.64 9.45 0.83
N LEU A 258 34.84 10.31 1.49
CA LEU A 258 33.37 10.26 1.53
C LEU A 258 32.75 11.57 0.98
N ASP A 259 33.28 12.06 -0.14
CA ASP A 259 32.82 13.31 -0.79
C ASP A 259 31.44 13.21 -1.46
N ARG A 260 30.87 12.01 -1.61
CA ARG A 260 29.55 11.77 -2.21
C ARG A 260 28.67 10.84 -1.36
N PHE A 261 28.30 11.30 -0.16
CA PHE A 261 27.36 10.58 0.70
C PHE A 261 25.92 10.52 0.14
N ASP A 262 25.62 11.38 -0.82
CA ASP A 262 24.37 11.39 -1.58
C ASP A 262 24.16 10.12 -2.42
N LEU A 263 25.23 9.48 -2.90
CA LEU A 263 25.16 8.28 -3.75
C LEU A 263 24.60 7.05 -3.02
N PRO A 264 25.09 6.64 -1.83
CA PRO A 264 24.47 5.57 -1.04
C PRO A 264 23.00 5.84 -0.69
N LEU A 265 22.64 7.09 -0.39
CA LEU A 265 21.26 7.47 -0.10
C LEU A 265 20.35 7.32 -1.33
N ALA A 266 20.81 7.81 -2.48
CA ALA A 266 20.11 7.62 -3.75
C ALA A 266 19.99 6.14 -4.11
N ALA A 267 21.04 5.35 -3.90
CA ALA A 267 21.05 3.91 -4.16
C ALA A 267 20.07 3.12 -3.28
N ALA A 268 19.78 3.58 -2.06
CA ALA A 268 18.76 2.98 -1.20
C ALA A 268 17.34 3.47 -1.53
N THR A 269 17.21 4.76 -1.85
CA THR A 269 15.90 5.43 -1.98
C THR A 269 15.27 5.23 -3.36
N LEU A 270 16.06 5.30 -4.44
CA LEU A 270 15.55 5.16 -5.81
C LEU A 270 14.90 3.80 -6.06
N PRO A 271 15.48 2.66 -5.66
CA PRO A 271 14.81 1.38 -5.86
C PRO A 271 13.54 1.24 -5.02
N ALA A 272 13.45 1.87 -3.83
CA ALA A 272 12.21 1.94 -3.07
C ALA A 272 11.13 2.72 -3.86
N MET A 273 11.49 3.86 -4.46
CA MET A 273 10.63 4.64 -5.36
C MET A 273 10.11 3.85 -6.56
N VAL A 274 11.00 3.11 -7.22
CA VAL A 274 10.60 2.23 -8.34
C VAL A 274 9.73 1.07 -7.84
N THR A 275 10.03 0.50 -6.68
CA THR A 275 9.21 -0.59 -6.09
C THR A 275 7.82 -0.12 -5.73
N LYS A 276 7.69 1.10 -5.17
CA LYS A 276 6.40 1.75 -4.90
C LYS A 276 5.61 1.95 -6.19
N SER A 277 6.21 2.53 -7.22
CA SER A 277 5.54 2.73 -8.52
C SER A 277 5.14 1.39 -9.16
N ALA A 278 6.00 0.37 -9.03
CA ALA A 278 5.67 -0.99 -9.47
C ALA A 278 4.48 -1.58 -8.70
N PHE A 279 4.33 -1.25 -7.42
CA PHE A 279 3.16 -1.65 -6.62
C PHE A 279 1.87 -1.04 -7.19
N ASP A 280 1.87 0.25 -7.52
CA ASP A 280 0.70 0.91 -8.12
C ASP A 280 0.33 0.28 -9.47
N LEU A 281 1.33 0.06 -10.33
CA LEU A 281 1.15 -0.65 -11.59
C LEU A 281 0.59 -2.07 -11.38
N TYR A 282 1.05 -2.78 -10.35
CA TYR A 282 0.53 -4.09 -9.98
C TYR A 282 -0.94 -4.03 -9.58
N VAL A 283 -1.35 -3.04 -8.78
CA VAL A 283 -2.75 -2.84 -8.37
C VAL A 283 -3.64 -2.60 -9.60
N VAL A 284 -3.20 -1.79 -10.55
CA VAL A 284 -3.92 -1.54 -11.81
C VAL A 284 -4.07 -2.84 -12.62
N CYS A 285 -2.98 -3.57 -12.83
CA CYS A 285 -3.01 -4.84 -13.56
C CYS A 285 -3.87 -5.90 -12.86
N TRP A 286 -3.82 -5.94 -11.52
CA TRP A 286 -4.61 -6.85 -10.70
C TRP A 286 -6.09 -6.52 -10.78
N GLY A 287 -6.46 -5.24 -10.61
CA GLY A 287 -7.84 -4.77 -10.76
C GLY A 287 -8.39 -5.07 -12.15
N MET A 288 -7.63 -4.81 -13.21
CA MET A 288 -8.04 -5.12 -14.58
C MET A 288 -8.31 -6.62 -14.79
N LYS A 289 -7.46 -7.49 -14.24
CA LYS A 289 -7.69 -8.94 -14.26
C LYS A 289 -8.96 -9.34 -13.52
N ARG A 290 -9.28 -8.68 -12.40
CA ARG A 290 -10.48 -8.98 -11.60
C ARG A 290 -11.76 -8.48 -12.27
N MET A 291 -11.70 -7.34 -12.94
CA MET A 291 -12.87 -6.69 -13.56
C MET A 291 -13.17 -7.24 -14.96
N ILE A 292 -12.16 -7.70 -15.69
CA ILE A 292 -12.30 -8.19 -17.07
C ILE A 292 -11.94 -9.69 -17.15
N PRO A 293 -12.94 -10.59 -17.26
CA PRO A 293 -12.75 -12.05 -17.14
C PRO A 293 -11.80 -12.73 -18.13
N LYS A 294 -11.35 -12.01 -19.18
CA LYS A 294 -10.50 -12.56 -20.25
C LYS A 294 -9.09 -11.96 -20.31
N VAL A 295 -8.75 -11.06 -19.39
CA VAL A 295 -7.46 -10.34 -19.43
C VAL A 295 -6.41 -11.06 -18.59
N SER A 296 -5.32 -11.49 -19.22
CA SER A 296 -4.14 -11.96 -18.50
C SER A 296 -3.35 -10.78 -17.94
N GLY A 297 -3.31 -10.65 -16.60
CA GLY A 297 -2.62 -9.55 -15.92
C GLY A 297 -1.15 -9.39 -16.32
N LYS A 298 -0.42 -10.50 -16.58
CA LYS A 298 1.01 -10.47 -16.99
C LYS A 298 1.22 -9.94 -18.40
N VAL A 299 0.28 -10.23 -19.30
CA VAL A 299 0.34 -9.77 -20.71
C VAL A 299 -0.02 -8.28 -20.76
N MET A 300 -0.95 -7.85 -19.91
CA MET A 300 -1.44 -6.48 -19.86
C MET A 300 -0.47 -5.50 -19.16
N THR A 301 0.51 -6.00 -18.41
CA THR A 301 1.49 -5.15 -17.70
C THR A 301 2.25 -4.21 -18.64
N GLY A 302 2.71 -4.70 -19.80
CA GLY A 302 3.44 -3.86 -20.76
C GLY A 302 2.58 -2.73 -21.34
N PRO A 303 1.40 -3.03 -21.93
CA PRO A 303 0.48 -2.01 -22.42
C PRO A 303 0.03 -0.99 -21.37
N ILE A 304 -0.29 -1.42 -20.15
CA ILE A 304 -0.69 -0.50 -19.06
C ILE A 304 0.49 0.37 -18.65
N ALA A 305 1.70 -0.18 -18.55
CA ALA A 305 2.88 0.60 -18.23
C ALA A 305 3.18 1.66 -19.31
N LEU A 306 3.05 1.28 -20.59
CA LEU A 306 3.21 2.20 -21.71
C LEU A 306 2.14 3.30 -21.69
N LEU A 307 0.89 2.96 -21.34
CA LEU A 307 -0.16 3.96 -21.14
C LEU A 307 0.21 4.92 -20.00
N GLY A 308 0.72 4.40 -18.87
CA GLY A 308 1.23 5.22 -17.77
C GLY A 308 2.37 6.16 -18.19
N PHE A 309 3.30 5.67 -19.02
CA PHE A 309 4.35 6.50 -19.62
C PHE A 309 3.78 7.62 -20.50
N VAL A 310 2.82 7.31 -21.38
CA VAL A 310 2.17 8.34 -22.22
C VAL A 310 1.44 9.37 -21.35
N CYS A 311 0.70 8.92 -20.34
CA CYS A 311 0.02 9.80 -19.38
C CYS A 311 1.01 10.70 -18.62
N ALA A 312 2.17 10.18 -18.21
CA ALA A 312 3.20 10.93 -17.50
C ALA A 312 3.68 12.15 -18.31
N PHE A 313 3.89 12.00 -19.62
CA PHE A 313 4.31 13.11 -20.50
C PHE A 313 3.15 13.95 -21.02
N TRP A 314 1.95 13.38 -21.12
CA TRP A 314 0.75 14.11 -21.55
C TRP A 314 0.25 15.07 -20.46
N PHE A 315 0.25 14.64 -19.20
CA PHE A 315 -0.25 15.45 -18.08
C PHE A 315 0.80 16.46 -17.57
N PHE A 316 2.09 16.12 -17.62
CA PHE A 316 3.14 16.92 -16.99
C PHE A 316 4.24 17.30 -17.99
N LYS A 317 4.19 18.55 -18.48
CA LYS A 317 5.19 19.05 -19.45
C LYS A 317 6.53 19.38 -18.77
N SER A 318 6.50 19.76 -17.50
CA SER A 318 7.69 20.09 -16.71
C SER A 318 7.55 19.62 -15.25
N ALA A 319 8.68 19.54 -14.54
CA ALA A 319 8.69 19.29 -13.09
C ALA A 319 7.93 20.38 -12.31
N VAL A 320 7.90 21.62 -12.82
CA VAL A 320 7.13 22.74 -12.23
C VAL A 320 5.63 22.53 -12.40
N ASP A 321 5.18 22.05 -13.56
CA ASP A 321 3.76 21.75 -13.78
C ASP A 321 3.30 20.60 -12.87
N LEU A 322 4.14 19.56 -12.73
CA LEU A 322 3.91 18.48 -11.77
C LEU A 322 3.84 19.03 -10.34
N PHE A 323 4.74 19.95 -9.98
CA PHE A 323 4.75 20.56 -8.66
C PHE A 323 3.44 21.29 -8.35
N GLN A 324 2.96 22.11 -9.29
CA GLN A 324 1.69 22.84 -9.12
C GLN A 324 0.50 21.90 -9.05
N PHE A 325 0.49 20.85 -9.89
CA PHE A 325 -0.59 19.86 -9.88
C PHE A 325 -0.68 19.13 -8.54
N THR A 326 0.45 18.74 -7.95
CA THR A 326 0.50 18.06 -6.65
C THR A 326 -0.15 18.89 -5.53
N ARG A 327 -0.15 20.22 -5.65
CA ARG A 327 -0.81 21.12 -4.69
C ARG A 327 -2.34 20.93 -4.66
N GLU A 328 -2.93 20.69 -5.83
CA GLU A 328 -4.38 20.47 -5.98
C GLU A 328 -4.78 18.99 -5.87
N TRP A 329 -3.80 18.08 -5.98
CA TRP A 329 -4.01 16.63 -5.97
C TRP A 329 -4.76 16.13 -4.73
N THR A 330 -4.57 16.76 -3.57
CA THR A 330 -5.22 16.36 -2.31
C THR A 330 -6.75 16.34 -2.42
N TRP A 331 -7.37 17.23 -3.21
CA TRP A 331 -8.82 17.24 -3.41
C TRP A 331 -9.32 15.95 -4.06
N ILE A 332 -8.53 15.35 -4.94
CA ILE A 332 -8.84 14.07 -5.57
C ILE A 332 -8.51 12.95 -4.58
N ALA A 333 -7.34 13.00 -3.95
CA ALA A 333 -6.86 11.98 -3.03
C ALA A 333 -7.86 11.73 -1.87
N ILE A 334 -8.41 12.78 -1.25
CA ILE A 334 -9.32 12.64 -0.11
C ILE A 334 -10.59 11.86 -0.45
N VAL A 335 -11.05 11.95 -1.70
CA VAL A 335 -12.20 11.18 -2.18
C VAL A 335 -11.86 9.69 -2.12
N PHE A 336 -10.72 9.27 -2.66
CA PHE A 336 -10.31 7.87 -2.75
C PHE A 336 -9.72 7.29 -1.47
N GLU A 337 -9.10 8.12 -0.65
CA GLU A 337 -8.36 7.69 0.54
C GLU A 337 -9.19 7.76 1.83
N VAL A 338 -10.27 8.55 1.86
CA VAL A 338 -11.13 8.69 3.05
C VAL A 338 -12.60 8.47 2.71
N LEU A 339 -13.14 9.20 1.73
CA LEU A 339 -14.58 9.14 1.44
C LEU A 339 -14.98 7.74 0.94
N PHE A 340 -14.25 7.17 -0.01
CA PHE A 340 -14.53 5.82 -0.50
C PHE A 340 -14.37 4.73 0.57
N PRO A 341 -13.29 4.69 1.38
CA PRO A 341 -13.20 3.77 2.51
C PRO A 341 -14.40 3.85 3.46
N PHE A 342 -14.89 5.05 3.75
CA PHE A 342 -16.11 5.26 4.53
C PHE A 342 -17.36 4.69 3.84
N ILE A 343 -17.54 4.99 2.55
CA ILE A 343 -18.65 4.46 1.73
C ILE A 343 -18.60 2.93 1.68
N LEU A 344 -17.44 2.34 1.40
CA LEU A 344 -17.24 0.89 1.36
C LEU A 344 -17.51 0.23 2.71
N PHE A 345 -17.12 0.89 3.81
CA PHE A 345 -17.41 0.41 5.15
C PHE A 345 -18.90 0.30 5.44
N ILE A 346 -19.71 1.24 4.96
CA ILE A 346 -21.17 1.25 5.09
C ILE A 346 -21.82 0.23 4.14
N ILE A 347 -21.49 0.28 2.86
CA ILE A 347 -22.15 -0.52 1.81
C ILE A 347 -21.88 -2.01 2.00
N LEU A 348 -20.63 -2.38 2.33
CA LEU A 348 -20.23 -3.78 2.47
C LEU A 348 -20.57 -4.36 3.85
N ARG A 349 -21.54 -3.80 4.58
CA ARG A 349 -21.98 -4.30 5.88
C ARG A 349 -22.79 -5.59 5.69
N PRO A 350 -22.56 -6.66 6.49
CA PRO A 350 -23.34 -7.88 6.37
C PRO A 350 -24.83 -7.58 6.55
N ARG A 351 -25.66 -8.01 5.58
CA ARG A 351 -27.13 -7.92 5.70
C ARG A 351 -27.52 -8.69 6.96
N LYS A 352 -28.27 -8.06 7.85
CA LYS A 352 -28.93 -8.75 8.96
C LYS A 352 -29.83 -9.81 8.31
N LYS A 353 -29.55 -11.11 8.48
CA LYS A 353 -30.44 -12.19 8.02
C LYS A 353 -31.85 -11.85 8.49
N SER A 354 -32.79 -11.68 7.56
CA SER A 354 -34.18 -11.43 7.90
C SER A 354 -34.69 -12.60 8.74
N ALA A 355 -35.63 -12.35 9.67
CA ALA A 355 -36.28 -13.42 10.43
C ALA A 355 -36.93 -14.48 9.51
N ASN A 356 -37.29 -14.09 8.28
CA ASN A 356 -37.77 -15.02 7.25
C ASN A 356 -36.71 -16.00 6.73
N ASP A 357 -35.43 -15.60 6.60
CA ASP A 357 -34.36 -16.50 6.15
C ASP A 357 -33.98 -17.51 7.24
N ARG A 358 -34.17 -17.14 8.52
CA ARG A 358 -34.00 -18.06 9.66
C ARG A 358 -35.14 -19.07 9.72
N ARG A 359 -36.39 -18.63 9.55
CA ARG A 359 -37.55 -19.52 9.47
C ARG A 359 -37.49 -20.46 8.27
N ALA A 360 -37.01 -20.00 7.11
CA ALA A 360 -36.82 -20.86 5.94
C ALA A 360 -35.72 -21.92 6.15
N ALA A 361 -34.61 -21.55 6.80
CA ALA A 361 -33.54 -22.48 7.13
C ALA A 361 -33.95 -23.52 8.21
N ASP A 362 -34.72 -23.10 9.22
CA ASP A 362 -35.28 -24.02 10.23
C ASP A 362 -36.36 -24.93 9.64
N SER A 363 -37.17 -24.43 8.71
CA SER A 363 -38.16 -25.23 7.97
C SER A 363 -37.51 -26.26 7.04
N GLN A 364 -36.33 -25.96 6.48
CA GLN A 364 -35.56 -26.91 5.69
C GLN A 364 -34.88 -27.97 6.56
N LYS A 365 -34.36 -27.60 7.75
CA LYS A 365 -33.83 -28.56 8.72
C LYS A 365 -34.90 -29.50 9.27
N GLN A 366 -36.10 -28.98 9.61
CA GLN A 366 -37.23 -29.81 10.07
C GLN A 366 -37.80 -30.73 8.98
N LYS A 367 -37.64 -30.41 7.69
CA LYS A 367 -38.03 -31.30 6.57
C LYS A 367 -37.00 -32.39 6.27
N GLN A 368 -35.75 -32.25 6.70
CA GLN A 368 -34.69 -33.27 6.52
C GLN A 368 -34.68 -34.32 7.64
N GLN A 369 -35.06 -33.94 8.87
CA GLN A 369 -35.10 -34.83 10.02
C GLN A 369 -35.99 -36.09 9.90
N PRO A 370 -37.15 -36.10 9.21
CA PRO A 370 -37.97 -37.31 9.08
C PRO A 370 -37.40 -38.36 8.12
N LYS A 371 -36.41 -37.98 7.28
CA LYS A 371 -35.81 -38.90 6.30
C LYS A 371 -34.61 -39.67 6.87
N GLU A 372 -33.81 -39.07 7.75
CA GLU A 372 -32.68 -39.76 8.38
C GLU A 372 -33.14 -40.86 9.36
N ASP A 373 -34.23 -40.64 10.11
CA ASP A 373 -34.75 -41.63 11.06
C ASP A 373 -35.31 -42.90 10.40
N LYS A 374 -35.86 -42.78 9.18
CA LYS A 374 -36.32 -43.95 8.40
C LYS A 374 -35.19 -44.70 7.70
N GLN A 375 -34.09 -44.02 7.38
CA GLN A 375 -32.94 -44.61 6.70
C GLN A 375 -31.98 -45.29 7.68
N GLY A 376 -31.90 -44.80 8.93
CA GLY A 376 -31.18 -45.46 10.03
C GLY A 376 -31.81 -46.80 10.46
N LYS A 377 -33.15 -46.86 10.57
CA LYS A 377 -33.85 -48.11 10.97
C LYS A 377 -33.78 -49.22 9.91
N ALA A 378 -33.88 -48.89 8.63
CA ALA A 378 -33.77 -49.89 7.55
C ALA A 378 -32.35 -50.46 7.37
N SER A 379 -31.33 -49.76 7.89
CA SER A 379 -29.93 -50.20 7.83
C SER A 379 -29.60 -51.14 8.99
N GLN A 380 -30.19 -50.92 10.17
CA GLN A 380 -30.02 -51.82 11.34
C GLN A 380 -30.70 -53.18 11.15
N GLU A 381 -31.87 -53.25 10.51
CA GLU A 381 -32.54 -54.54 10.23
C GLU A 381 -31.80 -55.42 9.21
N ARG A 382 -30.97 -54.84 8.31
CA ARG A 382 -30.15 -55.61 7.37
C ARG A 382 -28.90 -56.21 8.00
N ASP A 383 -28.30 -55.54 8.98
CA ASP A 383 -27.07 -56.00 9.64
C ASP A 383 -27.33 -57.14 10.64
N GLU A 384 -28.50 -57.19 11.28
CA GLU A 384 -28.87 -58.31 12.15
C GLU A 384 -29.19 -59.60 11.36
N SER A 385 -29.67 -59.47 10.13
CA SER A 385 -29.93 -60.62 9.25
C SER A 385 -28.65 -61.31 8.72
N ASP A 386 -27.54 -60.58 8.59
CA ASP A 386 -26.31 -61.13 7.98
C ASP A 386 -25.36 -61.77 9.02
N LYS A 387 -25.47 -61.38 10.30
CA LYS A 387 -24.72 -62.01 11.40
C LYS A 387 -25.24 -63.40 11.78
N GLY A 388 -26.53 -63.68 11.60
CA GLY A 388 -27.11 -65.00 11.90
C GLY A 388 -26.69 -66.13 10.96
N LYS A 389 -26.03 -65.84 9.82
CA LYS A 389 -25.65 -66.85 8.82
C LYS A 389 -24.17 -67.25 8.81
N ARG A 390 -23.30 -66.59 9.60
CA ARG A 390 -21.84 -66.80 9.54
C ARG A 390 -21.23 -67.65 10.67
N GLU A 391 -21.99 -68.07 11.68
CA GLU A 391 -21.47 -68.85 12.81
C GLU A 391 -21.60 -70.38 12.67
N GLY A 392 -21.84 -70.89 11.46
CA GLY A 392 -22.09 -72.31 11.23
C GLY A 392 -21.19 -72.96 10.18
N HIS A 393 -19.85 -72.89 10.28
CA HIS A 393 -18.97 -73.94 9.74
C HIS A 393 -17.54 -73.84 10.29
N GLN A 394 -17.20 -74.82 11.14
CA GLN A 394 -15.86 -75.40 11.36
C GLN A 394 -15.20 -75.73 9.99
N GLY A 395 -13.90 -75.88 9.80
CA GLY A 395 -12.75 -76.04 10.69
C GLY A 395 -11.62 -76.69 9.86
N GLY A 396 -10.41 -76.76 10.45
CA GLY A 396 -9.42 -77.78 10.09
C GLY A 396 -8.30 -77.39 9.11
N GLU A 397 -7.08 -77.71 9.56
CA GLU A 397 -5.87 -78.10 8.78
C GLU A 397 -5.08 -76.98 8.07
N LEU A 398 -3.75 -76.98 7.97
CA LEU A 398 -2.58 -77.69 8.52
C LEU A 398 -1.35 -76.85 8.06
N GLN A 399 -0.30 -76.75 8.88
CA GLN A 399 1.08 -76.37 8.45
C GLN A 399 1.66 -77.48 7.53
N PRO A 400 2.74 -77.28 6.71
CA PRO A 400 4.00 -76.56 6.99
C PRO A 400 4.57 -75.82 5.74
N SER A 401 5.78 -75.25 5.60
CA SER A 401 7.04 -75.15 6.35
C SER A 401 7.68 -73.79 6.05
#